data_AF-A0A5M4B8W7-F1
#
_entry.id   AF-A0A5M4B8W7-F1
#
_cell.length_a   1.000
_cell.length_b   1.000
_cell.length_c   1.000
_cell.angle_alpha   90.00
_cell.angle_beta   90.00
_cell.angle_gamma   90.00
#
_symmetry.space_group_name_H-M   'P 1'
#
loop_
_entity.id
_entity.type
_entity.pdbx_description
1 polymer ?
#
loop_
_entity_poly.entity_id
_entity_poly.type
_entity_poly.pdbx_seq_one_letter_code
_entity_poly.pdbx_strand_id
1 'polypeptide(L)'
;MIMNKLYFTVGVILTSIISYFVVLWISIFSTYRKNREEAVYFFYKNVPSIIQNNIDITFFCIFLGLIAIFCFYISYKKSTNLLKKLNLIFLLFSSVITIWYLWTLL
;
A
#
# COMPACT_ATOMS: atom_id res chain seq x y z
N MET A 1 -0.71 -10.67 -23.86
CA MET A 1 -1.11 -11.36 -22.61
C MET A 1 -0.04 -11.37 -21.52
N ILE A 2 1.23 -11.71 -21.81
CA ILE A 2 2.29 -11.80 -20.78
C ILE A 2 2.56 -10.46 -20.09
N MET A 3 2.72 -9.39 -20.86
CA MET A 3 2.95 -8.03 -20.33
C MET A 3 1.81 -7.55 -19.39
N ASN A 4 0.58 -7.99 -19.65
CA ASN A 4 -0.58 -7.68 -18.83
C ASN A 4 -0.55 -8.40 -17.47
N LYS A 5 -0.13 -9.68 -17.48
CA LYS A 5 0.06 -10.47 -16.26
C LYS A 5 1.20 -9.89 -15.40
N LEU A 6 2.28 -9.42 -16.02
CA LEU A 6 3.38 -8.77 -15.30
C LEU A 6 2.91 -7.52 -14.55
N TYR A 7 2.18 -6.60 -15.20
CA TYR A 7 1.64 -5.42 -14.51
C TYR A 7 0.69 -5.80 -13.37
N PHE A 8 -0.16 -6.81 -13.58
CA PHE A 8 -1.01 -7.31 -12.50
C PHE A 8 -0.19 -7.85 -11.32
N THR A 9 0.82 -8.70 -11.57
CA THR A 9 1.67 -9.29 -10.53
C THR A 9 2.45 -8.22 -9.78
N VAL A 10 3.07 -7.27 -10.49
CA VAL A 10 3.79 -6.15 -9.86
C VAL A 10 2.83 -5.32 -9.01
N GLY A 11 1.65 -4.99 -9.54
CA GLY A 11 0.62 -4.29 -8.78
C GLY A 11 0.25 -5.01 -7.49
N VAL A 12 0.01 -6.32 -7.56
CA VAL A 12 -0.34 -7.14 -6.38
C VAL A 12 0.77 -7.10 -5.34
N ILE A 13 2.04 -7.29 -5.74
CA ILE A 13 3.19 -7.24 -4.83
C ILE A 13 3.26 -5.88 -4.12
N LEU A 14 3.16 -4.79 -4.88
CA LEU A 14 3.20 -3.44 -4.34
C LEU A 14 2.05 -3.17 -3.37
N THR A 15 0.83 -3.58 -3.73
CA THR A 15 -0.35 -3.46 -2.87
C THR A 15 -0.21 -4.27 -1.59
N SER A 16 0.38 -5.47 -1.65
CA SER A 16 0.65 -6.27 -0.46
C SER A 16 1.65 -5.58 0.49
N ILE A 17 2.70 -4.96 -0.04
CA ILE A 17 3.69 -4.22 0.77
C ILE A 17 3.02 -3.05 1.48
N ILE A 18 2.28 -2.20 0.77
CA ILE A 18 1.62 -1.04 1.40
C ILE A 18 0.52 -1.48 2.37
N SER A 19 -0.22 -2.55 2.07
CA SER A 19 -1.26 -3.07 2.97
C SER A 19 -0.67 -3.60 4.27
N TYR A 20 0.50 -4.25 4.20
CA TYR A 20 1.21 -4.75 5.38
C TYR A 20 1.51 -3.62 6.37
N PHE A 21 2.02 -2.48 5.89
CA PHE A 21 2.31 -1.34 6.76
C PHE A 21 1.03 -0.72 7.38
N VAL A 22 -0.08 -0.66 6.64
CA VAL A 22 -1.38 -0.23 7.20
C VAL A 22 -1.81 -1.17 8.32
N VAL A 23 -1.76 -2.49 8.10
CA VAL A 23 -2.14 -3.49 9.10
C VAL A 23 -1.23 -3.41 10.32
N LEU A 24 0.08 -3.28 10.12
CA LEU A 24 1.05 -3.10 11.20
C LEU A 24 0.73 -1.86 12.03
N TRP A 25 0.45 -0.73 11.38
CA TRP A 25 0.07 0.51 12.03
C TRP A 25 -1.19 0.34 12.88
N ILE A 26 -2.27 -0.20 12.30
CA ILE A 26 -3.54 -0.43 13.01
C ILE A 26 -3.34 -1.38 14.19
N SER A 27 -2.58 -2.46 14.01
CA SER A 27 -2.32 -3.45 15.06
C SER A 27 -1.59 -2.82 16.25
N ILE A 28 -0.55 -2.02 15.99
CA ILE A 28 0.23 -1.37 17.05
C ILE A 28 -0.60 -0.31 17.76
N PHE A 29 -1.31 0.55 17.02
CA PHE A 29 -2.16 1.57 17.62
C PHE A 29 -3.38 1.02 18.37
N SER A 30 -3.87 -0.17 18.00
CA SER A 30 -4.91 -0.87 18.76
C SER A 30 -4.40 -1.35 20.13
N THR A 31 -3.11 -1.68 20.22
CA THR A 31 -2.45 -2.19 21.43
C THR A 31 -2.02 -1.05 22.37
N TYR A 32 -1.47 0.03 21.83
CA TYR A 32 -0.88 1.15 22.60
C TYR A 32 -1.79 2.39 22.65
N ARG A 33 -3.10 2.20 22.71
CA ARG A 33 -4.13 3.26 22.57
C ARG A 33 -3.97 4.48 23.50
N LYS A 34 -3.28 4.31 24.63
CA LYS A 34 -3.07 5.35 25.65
C LYS A 34 -1.72 6.09 25.54
N ASN A 35 -0.74 5.54 24.81
CA ASN A 35 0.59 6.14 24.71
C ASN A 35 1.07 6.19 23.24
N ARG A 36 0.82 7.34 22.60
CA ARG A 36 1.12 7.56 21.18
C ARG A 36 2.62 7.42 20.88
N GLU A 37 3.48 7.86 21.80
CA GLU A 37 4.93 7.82 21.63
C GLU A 37 5.44 6.37 21.62
N GLU A 38 4.91 5.52 22.51
CA GLU A 38 5.21 4.09 22.51
C GLU A 38 4.73 3.42 21.22
N ALA A 39 3.52 3.74 20.75
CA ALA A 39 2.98 3.20 19.50
C ALA A 39 3.89 3.53 18.30
N VAL A 40 4.36 4.78 18.22
CA VAL A 40 5.28 5.23 17.16
C VAL A 40 6.63 4.52 17.28
N TYR A 41 7.20 4.42 18.49
CA TYR A 41 8.45 3.71 18.72
C TYR A 41 8.39 2.24 18.30
N PHE A 42 7.31 1.53 18.69
CA PHE A 42 7.13 0.13 18.30
C PHE A 42 6.89 -0.04 16.80
N PHE A 43 6.23 0.91 16.14
CA PHE A 43 6.08 0.90 14.69
C PHE A 43 7.46 0.95 14.01
N TYR A 44 8.30 1.93 14.36
CA TYR A 44 9.64 2.06 13.78
C TYR A 44 10.54 0.85 14.03
N LYS A 45 10.43 0.21 15.20
CA LYS A 45 11.21 -0.99 15.50
C LYS A 45 10.90 -2.16 14.54
N ASN A 46 9.69 -2.20 13.99
CA ASN A 46 9.24 -3.26 13.08
C ASN A 46 9.35 -2.86 11.59
N VAL A 47 9.78 -1.63 11.29
CA VAL A 47 10.02 -1.17 9.92
C VAL A 47 11.52 -1.38 9.59
N PRO A 48 11.87 -1.81 8.36
CA PRO A 48 13.26 -1.93 7.95
C PRO A 48 14.03 -0.62 8.17
N SER A 49 15.25 -0.71 8.71
CA SER A 49 16.09 0.46 9.08
C SER A 49 16.43 1.39 7.91
N ILE A 50 16.21 0.96 6.67
CA ILE A 50 16.38 1.75 5.45
C ILE A 50 15.36 2.91 5.38
N ILE A 51 14.24 2.82 6.11
CA ILE A 51 13.16 3.81 6.08
C ILE A 51 12.81 4.21 7.53
N GLN A 52 13.65 5.05 8.16
CA GLN A 52 13.57 5.35 9.60
C GLN A 52 12.78 6.61 9.99
N ASN A 53 12.31 7.42 9.03
CA ASN A 53 11.42 8.56 9.33
C ASN A 53 9.98 8.27 8.87
N ASN A 54 8.99 8.58 9.70
CA ASN A 54 7.56 8.37 9.41
C ASN A 54 7.15 9.09 8.12
N ILE A 55 7.69 10.28 7.90
CA ILE A 55 7.43 11.06 6.69
C ILE A 55 7.94 10.29 5.47
N ASP A 56 9.16 9.74 5.54
CA ASP A 56 9.77 8.97 4.45
C ASP A 56 9.02 7.65 4.19
N ILE A 57 8.56 6.96 5.24
CA ILE A 57 7.73 5.74 5.13
C ILE A 57 6.42 6.06 4.42
N THR A 58 5.74 7.12 4.84
CA THR A 58 4.45 7.50 4.26
C THR A 58 4.60 7.94 2.82
N PHE A 59 5.60 8.77 2.48
CA PHE A 59 5.88 9.14 1.10
C PHE A 59 6.26 7.94 0.23
N PHE A 60 7.06 7.02 0.76
CA PHE A 60 7.42 5.77 0.07
C PHE A 60 6.16 4.93 -0.22
N CYS A 61 5.29 4.74 0.76
CA CYS A 61 4.03 4.01 0.59
C CYS A 61 3.08 4.68 -0.42
N ILE A 62 3.01 6.02 -0.44
CA ILE A 62 2.25 6.77 -1.45
C ILE A 62 2.81 6.52 -2.84
N PHE A 63 4.13 6.61 -3.01
CA PHE A 63 4.80 6.36 -4.27
C PHE A 63 4.54 4.94 -4.79
N LEU A 64 4.70 3.93 -3.93
CA LEU A 64 4.37 2.53 -4.28
C LEU A 64 2.88 2.36 -4.62
N GLY A 65 1.99 3.02 -3.87
CA GLY A 65 0.55 3.02 -4.12
C GLY A 65 0.19 3.59 -5.49
N LEU A 66 0.79 4.71 -5.87
CA LEU A 66 0.60 5.30 -7.21
C LEU A 66 1.11 4.37 -8.32
N ILE A 67 2.25 3.72 -8.14
CA ILE A 67 2.76 2.73 -9.10
C ILE A 67 1.80 1.53 -9.21
N ALA A 68 1.29 1.03 -8.09
CA ALA A 68 0.35 -0.08 -8.07
C ALA A 68 -0.95 0.27 -8.81
N ILE A 69 -1.52 1.45 -8.55
CA ILE A 69 -2.71 1.97 -9.24
C ILE A 69 -2.46 2.06 -10.75
N PHE A 70 -1.32 2.61 -11.16
CA PHE A 70 -0.95 2.72 -12.57
C PHE A 70 -0.82 1.34 -13.22
N CYS A 71 -0.19 0.39 -12.54
CA CYS A 71 -0.05 -0.99 -13.00
C CYS A 71 -1.42 -1.67 -13.19
N PHE A 72 -2.34 -1.55 -12.22
CA PHE A 72 -3.69 -2.10 -12.36
C PHE A 72 -4.52 -1.38 -13.43
N TYR A 73 -4.32 -0.07 -13.62
CA TYR A 73 -5.03 0.68 -14.64
C TYR A 73 -4.64 0.24 -16.06
N ILE A 74 -3.33 0.12 -16.33
CA ILE A 74 -2.82 -0.40 -17.59
C ILE A 74 -3.31 -1.84 -17.79
N SER A 75 -3.22 -2.65 -16.74
CA SER A 75 -3.62 -4.05 -16.80
C SER A 75 -5.12 -4.18 -17.07
N TYR A 76 -5.96 -3.38 -16.41
CA TYR A 76 -7.41 -3.33 -16.62
C TYR A 76 -7.78 -3.06 -18.09
N LYS A 77 -7.13 -2.09 -18.73
CA LYS A 77 -7.39 -1.73 -20.13
C LYS A 77 -7.06 -2.86 -21.12
N LYS A 78 -6.09 -3.71 -20.81
CA LYS A 78 -5.58 -4.76 -21.70
C LYS A 78 -6.05 -6.18 -21.32
N SER A 79 -6.98 -6.30 -20.37
CA SER A 79 -7.45 -7.56 -19.79
C SER A 79 -8.76 -8.10 -20.39
N THR A 80 -8.92 -9.42 -20.35
CA THR A 80 -10.18 -10.13 -20.61
C THR A 80 -11.07 -10.18 -19.35
N ASN A 81 -12.35 -10.52 -19.50
CA ASN A 81 -13.42 -10.34 -18.50
C ASN A 81 -13.04 -10.64 -17.03
N LEU A 82 -12.47 -11.81 -16.71
CA LEU A 82 -12.15 -12.16 -15.31
C LEU A 82 -10.98 -11.33 -14.75
N LEU A 83 -9.87 -11.25 -15.48
CA LEU A 83 -8.70 -10.48 -15.06
C LEU A 83 -9.02 -8.98 -14.97
N LYS A 84 -9.94 -8.50 -15.83
CA LYS A 84 -10.44 -7.12 -15.81
C LYS A 84 -11.21 -6.81 -14.52
N LYS A 85 -12.06 -7.73 -14.04
CA LYS A 85 -12.75 -7.59 -12.74
C LYS A 85 -11.76 -7.55 -11.57
N LEU A 86 -10.79 -8.47 -11.55
CA LEU A 86 -9.77 -8.50 -10.50
C LEU A 86 -8.94 -7.21 -10.48
N ASN A 87 -8.46 -6.76 -11.64
CA ASN A 87 -7.75 -5.48 -11.75
C ASN A 87 -8.56 -4.31 -11.19
N LEU A 88 -9.87 -4.26 -11.46
CA LEU A 88 -10.72 -3.18 -10.94
C LEU A 88 -10.80 -3.21 -9.41
N ILE A 89 -10.98 -4.39 -8.82
CA ILE A 89 -11.02 -4.56 -7.36
C ILE A 89 -9.69 -4.11 -6.73
N PHE A 90 -8.57 -4.60 -7.25
CA PHE A 90 -7.24 -4.25 -6.74
C PHE A 90 -6.89 -2.77 -6.98
N LEU A 91 -7.35 -2.17 -8.08
CA LEU A 91 -7.21 -0.75 -8.34
C LEU A 91 -7.95 0.07 -7.29
N LEU A 92 -9.22 -0.22 -7.03
CA LEU A 92 -10.00 0.47 -6.01
C LEU A 92 -9.37 0.32 -4.62
N PHE A 93 -8.96 -0.90 -4.27
CA PHE A 93 -8.32 -1.17 -2.99
C PHE A 93 -7.00 -0.40 -2.82
N SER A 94 -6.15 -0.39 -3.85
CA SER A 94 -4.88 0.35 -3.83
C SER A 94 -5.10 1.87 -3.76
N SER A 95 -6.13 2.38 -4.44
CA SER A 95 -6.53 3.79 -4.34
C SER A 95 -6.97 4.16 -2.93
N VAL A 96 -7.81 3.34 -2.29
CA VAL A 96 -8.25 3.58 -0.91
C VAL A 96 -7.07 3.60 0.07
N ILE A 97 -6.15 2.65 -0.03
CA ILE A 97 -4.93 2.63 0.81
C ILE A 97 -4.07 3.87 0.55
N THR A 98 -3.88 4.25 -0.72
CA THR A 98 -3.06 5.42 -1.06
C THR A 98 -3.68 6.71 -0.54
N ILE A 99 -5.01 6.85 -0.62
CA ILE A 99 -5.74 7.99 -0.04
C ILE A 99 -5.60 7.99 1.49
N TRP A 100 -5.67 6.82 2.14
CA TRP A 100 -5.44 6.72 3.57
C TRP A 100 -4.04 7.24 3.94
N TYR A 101 -2.99 6.87 3.19
CA TYR A 101 -1.65 7.42 3.42
C TYR A 101 -1.55 8.92 3.16
N LEU A 102 -2.22 9.44 2.13
CA LEU A 102 -2.29 10.90 1.90
C LEU A 102 -2.95 11.61 3.08
N TRP A 103 -3.99 11.03 3.67
CA TRP A 103 -4.59 11.56 4.89
C TRP A 103 -3.60 11.51 6.04
N THR A 104 -2.83 10.43 6.23
CA THR A 104 -1.84 10.40 7.32
C THR A 104 -0.73 11.48 7.25
N LEU A 105 -0.56 12.15 6.10
CA LEU A 105 0.33 13.32 5.97
C LEU A 105 -0.32 14.67 6.32
N LEU A 106 -1.66 14.76 6.31
CA LEU A 106 -2.43 15.96 6.63
C LEU A 106 -2.67 16.06 8.15
#